data_AF-D4JBE7-F1
#
_entry.id   AF-D4JBE7-F1
#
_cell.length_a   1.000
_cell.length_b   1.000
_cell.length_c   1.000
_cell.angle_alpha   90.00
_cell.angle_beta   90.00
_cell.angle_gamma   90.00
#
_symmetry.space_group_name_H-M   'P 1'
#
loop_
_entity.id
_entity.type
_entity.pdbx_description
1 polymer ?
#
loop_
_entity_poly.entity_id
_entity_poly.type
_entity_poly.pdbx_seq_one_letter_code
_entity_poly.pdbx_strand_id
1 'polypeptide(L)'
;MSIELARKRAKKFFQYHKLSLPVKIDELLKHYADVKEAYIPVDGDAICLNNDAPLIIIKSNMSPLRKRFTYAHELAHLQIPSHTGMISCTTEFLNEIDITEYYQMEQEANAFAAELLMPSSWLQSLIAQHNNKITTLIDDICQRAIVSLPAAIYNIIPLLPANYLFIINNKINNYSHMKYGSNSPRPFLLENPNYTLDNNWLAINCLDTENIDTDIMSVKIYHFKNILDETTIQKIAKHISTKSHCATICNKLVSSSNINYAHLFKNLRQYLLPGTILKIEVVSSHNYKYIFAPNTYIHSPYQNNIDTDNWYSQNCIYHTTASGKHIKITVWYCRADYKFTGNTHDRRDSKTILHNIIDYYYPDKKERASLFGRINGIIGNLNSSQCSYSKQEFYNILKQKFLSRSDLEWITNTEEFDQFLFRKNRRNISKEKLIFILNLHSNHTTRARKPA
;
A
#
# COMPACT_ATOMS: atom_id res chain seq x y z
N MET A 1 -23.31 -3.02 10.17
CA MET A 1 -22.62 -2.23 11.22
C MET A 1 -21.16 -2.07 10.75
N SER A 2 -20.20 -1.52 11.52
CA SER A 2 -18.77 -1.58 11.11
C SER A 2 -18.00 -2.50 12.04
N ILE A 3 -16.91 -3.11 11.54
CA ILE A 3 -15.99 -3.95 12.34
C ILE A 3 -15.53 -3.22 13.62
N GLU A 4 -15.31 -1.91 13.53
CA GLU A 4 -14.93 -1.09 14.68
C GLU A 4 -16.06 -0.97 15.72
N LEU A 5 -17.31 -0.85 15.28
CA LEU A 5 -18.45 -0.80 16.19
C LEU A 5 -18.68 -2.15 16.89
N ALA A 6 -18.47 -3.27 16.20
CA ALA A 6 -18.50 -4.61 16.79
C ALA A 6 -17.45 -4.77 17.91
N ARG A 7 -16.20 -4.36 17.67
CA ARG A 7 -15.14 -4.32 18.71
C ARG A 7 -15.52 -3.42 19.88
N LYS A 8 -16.04 -2.22 19.60
CA LYS A 8 -16.49 -1.29 20.65
C LYS A 8 -17.61 -1.90 21.51
N ARG A 9 -18.49 -2.68 20.91
CA ARG A 9 -19.55 -3.40 21.61
C ARG A 9 -18.99 -4.51 22.50
N ALA A 10 -18.08 -5.34 21.97
CA ALA A 10 -17.39 -6.36 22.76
C ALA A 10 -16.66 -5.78 23.97
N LYS A 11 -15.93 -4.67 23.78
CA LYS A 11 -15.24 -3.95 24.87
C LYS A 11 -16.21 -3.49 25.95
N LYS A 12 -17.35 -2.89 25.56
CA LYS A 12 -18.38 -2.47 26.52
C LYS A 12 -19.01 -3.66 27.24
N PHE A 13 -19.28 -4.74 26.52
CA PHE A 13 -19.82 -5.97 27.07
C PHE A 13 -18.87 -6.57 28.13
N PHE A 14 -17.59 -6.67 27.80
CA PHE A 14 -16.54 -7.15 28.72
C PHE A 14 -16.50 -6.32 30.02
N GLN A 15 -16.58 -4.99 29.90
CA GLN A 15 -16.57 -4.08 31.06
C GLN A 15 -17.86 -4.15 31.89
N TYR A 16 -19.02 -4.16 31.23
CA TYR A 16 -20.33 -4.20 31.89
C TYR A 16 -20.50 -5.48 32.72
N HIS A 17 -20.11 -6.62 32.15
CA HIS A 17 -20.15 -7.91 32.83
C HIS A 17 -18.95 -8.17 33.75
N LYS A 18 -18.02 -7.19 33.88
CA LYS A 18 -16.81 -7.29 34.72
C LYS A 18 -16.03 -8.60 34.49
N LEU A 19 -15.89 -8.97 33.21
CA LEU A 19 -15.26 -10.23 32.84
C LEU A 19 -13.76 -10.22 33.19
N SER A 20 -13.22 -11.40 33.43
CA SER A 20 -11.79 -11.64 33.62
C SER A 20 -11.29 -12.67 32.59
N LEU A 21 -9.98 -12.66 32.32
CA LEU A 21 -9.35 -13.67 31.49
C LEU A 21 -8.93 -14.89 32.32
N PRO A 22 -9.09 -16.12 31.82
CA PRO A 22 -9.81 -16.46 30.58
C PRO A 22 -11.34 -16.26 30.75
N VAL A 23 -12.00 -15.69 29.74
CA VAL A 23 -13.47 -15.51 29.77
C VAL A 23 -14.15 -16.87 29.87
N LYS A 24 -15.06 -17.05 30.81
CA LYS A 24 -15.90 -18.25 30.90
C LYS A 24 -17.04 -18.21 29.88
N ILE A 25 -16.66 -18.36 28.61
CA ILE A 25 -17.56 -18.04 27.48
C ILE A 25 -18.74 -19.01 27.36
N ASP A 26 -18.56 -20.26 27.77
CA ASP A 26 -19.60 -21.29 27.77
C ASP A 26 -20.67 -21.00 28.83
N GLU A 27 -20.26 -20.66 30.05
CA GLU A 27 -21.18 -20.20 31.11
C GLU A 27 -21.91 -18.95 30.61
N LEU A 28 -21.16 -17.97 30.07
CA LEU A 28 -21.71 -16.70 29.60
C LEU A 28 -22.74 -16.87 28.47
N LEU A 29 -22.47 -17.69 27.45
CA LEU A 29 -23.41 -17.92 26.36
C LEU A 29 -24.71 -18.57 26.85
N LYS A 30 -24.63 -19.52 27.78
CA LYS A 30 -25.80 -20.19 28.38
C LYS A 30 -26.73 -19.25 29.16
N HIS A 31 -26.28 -18.04 29.51
CA HIS A 31 -27.16 -17.01 30.09
C HIS A 31 -28.06 -16.35 29.04
N TYR A 32 -27.70 -16.44 27.75
CA TYR A 32 -28.41 -15.77 26.66
C TYR A 32 -29.14 -16.74 25.72
N ALA A 33 -28.80 -18.04 25.75
CA ALA A 33 -29.37 -19.04 24.87
C ALA A 33 -29.35 -20.45 25.50
N ASP A 34 -30.26 -21.32 25.06
CA ASP A 34 -30.10 -22.77 25.23
C ASP A 34 -28.97 -23.24 24.30
N VAL A 35 -28.03 -24.02 24.82
CA VAL A 35 -26.83 -24.44 24.08
C VAL A 35 -26.75 -25.95 24.10
N LYS A 36 -26.80 -26.55 22.91
CA LYS A 36 -26.70 -28.01 22.70
C LYS A 36 -25.50 -28.35 21.84
N GLU A 37 -24.91 -29.51 22.08
CA GLU A 37 -23.90 -30.07 21.19
C GLU A 37 -24.53 -31.21 20.38
N ALA A 38 -24.36 -31.17 19.06
CA ALA A 38 -24.88 -32.20 18.17
C ALA A 38 -23.97 -32.42 16.96
N TYR A 39 -24.20 -33.51 16.24
CA TYR A 39 -23.65 -33.68 14.91
C TYR A 39 -24.38 -32.75 13.93
N ILE A 40 -23.61 -31.96 13.17
CA ILE A 40 -24.12 -31.02 12.17
C ILE A 40 -23.67 -31.52 10.79
N PRO A 41 -24.59 -31.98 9.91
CA PRO A 41 -24.27 -32.58 8.61
C PRO A 41 -24.02 -31.54 7.50
N VAL A 42 -23.66 -30.30 7.87
CA VAL A 42 -23.40 -29.20 6.94
C VAL A 42 -22.06 -28.52 7.28
N ASP A 43 -21.51 -27.79 6.30
CA ASP A 43 -20.28 -27.02 6.45
C ASP A 43 -20.51 -25.78 7.31
N GLY A 44 -20.42 -25.97 8.62
CA GLY A 44 -20.55 -24.93 9.63
C GLY A 44 -20.18 -25.43 11.01
N ASP A 45 -19.84 -24.50 11.91
CA ASP A 45 -19.48 -24.82 13.30
C ASP A 45 -20.68 -24.80 14.25
N ALA A 46 -21.73 -24.06 13.88
CA ALA A 46 -22.92 -23.87 14.69
C ALA A 46 -24.16 -23.59 13.83
N ILE A 47 -25.32 -23.83 14.43
CA ILE A 47 -26.64 -23.39 13.93
C ILE A 47 -27.28 -22.54 15.01
N CYS A 48 -27.66 -21.30 14.67
CA CYS A 48 -28.39 -20.41 15.55
C CYS A 48 -29.87 -20.32 15.13
N LEU A 49 -30.76 -20.66 16.05
CA LEU A 49 -32.21 -20.51 15.92
C LEU A 49 -32.67 -19.36 16.83
N ASN A 50 -32.83 -18.19 16.23
CA ASN A 50 -33.13 -16.94 16.96
C ASN A 50 -34.66 -16.73 17.08
N ASN A 51 -35.29 -17.50 17.98
CA ASN A 51 -36.69 -17.35 18.38
C ASN A 51 -36.78 -16.62 19.74
N ASP A 52 -37.98 -16.50 20.34
CA ASP A 52 -38.19 -15.87 21.67
C ASP A 52 -37.24 -16.42 22.77
N ALA A 53 -36.83 -17.68 22.63
CA ALA A 53 -35.72 -18.27 23.37
C ALA A 53 -34.66 -18.78 22.36
N PRO A 54 -33.51 -18.10 22.23
CA PRO A 54 -32.48 -18.51 21.29
C PRO A 54 -31.94 -19.91 21.60
N LEU A 55 -31.86 -20.77 20.58
CA LEU A 55 -31.24 -22.09 20.66
C LEU A 55 -30.01 -22.12 19.75
N ILE A 56 -28.87 -22.48 20.31
CA ILE A 56 -27.61 -22.63 19.60
C ILE A 56 -27.20 -24.10 19.64
N ILE A 57 -26.98 -24.67 18.45
CA ILE A 57 -26.47 -26.03 18.30
C ILE A 57 -25.02 -25.92 17.82
N ILE A 58 -24.08 -26.35 18.65
CA ILE A 58 -22.64 -26.37 18.34
C ILE A 58 -22.25 -27.77 17.84
N LYS A 59 -21.37 -27.81 16.85
CA LYS A 59 -20.82 -29.07 16.32
C LYS A 59 -19.99 -29.78 17.39
N SER A 60 -20.31 -31.05 17.64
CA SER A 60 -19.72 -31.83 18.74
C SER A 60 -18.23 -32.17 18.53
N ASN A 61 -17.80 -32.42 17.30
CA ASN A 61 -16.44 -32.86 16.98
C ASN A 61 -15.50 -31.68 16.62
N MET A 62 -15.28 -30.77 17.58
CA MET A 62 -14.42 -29.60 17.41
C MET A 62 -13.34 -29.57 18.47
N SER A 63 -12.17 -29.01 18.12
CA SER A 63 -11.12 -28.77 19.12
C SER A 63 -11.62 -27.80 20.20
N PRO A 64 -11.15 -27.92 21.47
CA PRO A 64 -11.60 -27.03 22.55
C PRO A 64 -11.41 -25.55 22.25
N LEU A 65 -10.31 -25.18 21.60
CA LEU A 65 -10.03 -23.79 21.22
C LEU A 65 -10.97 -23.28 20.12
N ARG A 66 -11.31 -24.11 19.12
CA ARG A 66 -12.28 -23.73 18.09
C ARG A 66 -13.67 -23.59 18.69
N LYS A 67 -14.09 -24.56 19.52
CA LYS A 67 -15.37 -24.52 20.25
C LYS A 67 -15.52 -23.25 21.09
N ARG A 68 -14.45 -22.87 21.81
CA ARG A 68 -14.39 -21.64 22.59
C ARG A 68 -14.58 -20.37 21.74
N PHE A 69 -13.94 -20.32 20.58
CA PHE A 69 -14.12 -19.21 19.63
C PHE A 69 -15.55 -19.19 19.07
N THR A 70 -16.10 -20.35 18.71
CA THR A 70 -17.49 -20.47 18.23
C THR A 70 -18.47 -19.98 19.29
N TYR A 71 -18.32 -20.34 20.57
CA TYR A 71 -19.18 -19.78 21.63
C TYR A 71 -19.15 -18.24 21.69
N ALA A 72 -17.98 -17.63 21.52
CA ALA A 72 -17.87 -16.17 21.49
C ALA A 72 -18.47 -15.55 20.21
N HIS A 73 -18.35 -16.26 19.09
CA HIS A 73 -18.92 -15.88 17.80
C HIS A 73 -20.46 -15.92 17.84
N GLU A 74 -21.05 -17.01 18.34
CA GLU A 74 -22.51 -17.10 18.49
C GLU A 74 -23.05 -16.07 19.47
N LEU A 75 -22.33 -15.81 20.57
CA LEU A 75 -22.68 -14.72 21.47
C LEU A 75 -22.70 -13.37 20.74
N ALA A 76 -21.78 -13.14 19.81
CA ALA A 76 -21.75 -11.91 19.03
C ALA A 76 -23.04 -11.72 18.22
N HIS A 77 -23.54 -12.78 17.57
CA HIS A 77 -24.80 -12.73 16.83
C HIS A 77 -25.98 -12.36 17.72
N LEU A 78 -26.07 -12.93 18.93
CA LEU A 78 -27.13 -12.56 19.89
C LEU A 78 -26.98 -11.11 20.37
N GLN A 79 -25.74 -10.64 20.51
CA GLN A 79 -25.48 -9.34 21.07
C GLN A 79 -25.56 -8.22 20.03
N ILE A 80 -25.32 -8.44 18.74
CA ILE A 80 -25.33 -7.38 17.73
C ILE A 80 -26.76 -7.21 17.16
N PRO A 81 -27.44 -6.06 17.39
CA PRO A 81 -28.87 -5.93 17.09
C PRO A 81 -29.24 -6.05 15.61
N SER A 82 -28.28 -5.76 14.72
CA SER A 82 -28.47 -5.91 13.27
C SER A 82 -28.33 -7.35 12.79
N HIS A 83 -28.00 -8.30 13.67
CA HIS A 83 -27.90 -9.72 13.31
C HIS A 83 -29.27 -10.37 13.58
N THR A 84 -30.14 -10.35 12.58
CA THR A 84 -31.52 -10.88 12.65
C THR A 84 -31.70 -12.09 11.74
N GLY A 85 -32.56 -13.05 12.12
CA GLY A 85 -32.94 -14.22 11.30
C GLY A 85 -32.28 -15.54 11.71
N MET A 86 -32.52 -16.60 10.92
CA MET A 86 -31.82 -17.88 11.06
C MET A 86 -30.41 -17.74 10.51
N ILE A 87 -29.44 -17.58 11.40
CA ILE A 87 -28.02 -17.50 11.04
C ILE A 87 -27.50 -18.94 11.11
N SER A 88 -27.56 -19.64 9.98
CA SER A 88 -26.77 -20.86 9.82
C SER A 88 -25.37 -20.41 9.43
N CYS A 89 -24.35 -20.81 10.19
CA CYS A 89 -22.95 -20.55 9.85
C CYS A 89 -22.48 -21.43 8.67
N THR A 90 -23.25 -21.44 7.58
CA THR A 90 -23.01 -22.21 6.36
C THR A 90 -23.10 -21.28 5.16
N THR A 91 -22.25 -21.51 4.16
CA THR A 91 -22.23 -20.73 2.92
C THR A 91 -23.36 -21.11 1.94
N GLU A 92 -24.23 -22.07 2.27
CA GLU A 92 -25.08 -22.77 1.29
C GLU A 92 -26.58 -22.45 1.36
N PHE A 93 -27.08 -21.74 2.38
CA PHE A 93 -28.49 -21.36 2.49
C PHE A 93 -28.72 -19.87 2.17
N LEU A 94 -28.53 -19.50 0.90
CA LEU A 94 -28.47 -18.11 0.42
C LEU A 94 -29.70 -17.61 -0.37
N ASN A 95 -30.86 -18.24 -0.25
CA ASN A 95 -31.97 -17.90 -1.17
C ASN A 95 -32.73 -16.61 -0.81
N GLU A 96 -32.54 -16.01 0.37
CA GLU A 96 -33.27 -14.81 0.81
C GLU A 96 -32.40 -13.69 1.44
N ILE A 97 -31.09 -13.88 1.62
CA ILE A 97 -30.18 -12.92 2.28
C ILE A 97 -29.15 -12.40 1.27
N ASP A 98 -28.92 -11.08 1.23
CA ASP A 98 -27.81 -10.50 0.47
C ASP A 98 -26.48 -11.05 0.99
N ILE A 99 -25.77 -11.78 0.12
CA ILE A 99 -24.47 -12.41 0.40
C ILE A 99 -23.48 -11.41 1.01
N THR A 100 -23.57 -10.14 0.60
CA THR A 100 -22.72 -9.05 1.08
C THR A 100 -23.03 -8.70 2.53
N GLU A 101 -24.31 -8.63 2.90
CA GLU A 101 -24.75 -8.33 4.26
C GLU A 101 -24.40 -9.47 5.21
N TYR A 102 -24.63 -10.72 4.78
CA TYR A 102 -24.23 -11.91 5.53
C TYR A 102 -22.71 -11.92 5.80
N TYR A 103 -21.89 -11.68 4.77
CA TYR A 103 -20.44 -11.63 4.93
C TYR A 103 -19.96 -10.50 5.86
N GLN A 104 -20.70 -9.39 5.91
CA GLN A 104 -20.44 -8.33 6.90
C GLN A 104 -20.80 -8.77 8.32
N MET A 105 -21.94 -9.43 8.51
CA MET A 105 -22.36 -9.96 9.82
C MET A 105 -21.34 -10.94 10.38
N GLU A 106 -20.84 -11.88 9.56
CA GLU A 106 -19.81 -12.84 9.95
C GLU A 106 -18.49 -12.15 10.35
N GLN A 107 -18.06 -11.13 9.61
CA GLN A 107 -16.86 -10.36 9.97
C GLN A 107 -17.04 -9.57 11.27
N GLU A 108 -18.22 -9.01 11.50
CA GLU A 108 -18.56 -8.33 12.75
C GLU A 108 -18.57 -9.29 13.94
N ALA A 109 -19.17 -10.47 13.78
CA ALA A 109 -19.21 -11.51 14.80
C ALA A 109 -17.80 -11.99 15.16
N ASN A 110 -16.97 -12.26 14.15
CA ASN A 110 -15.56 -12.60 14.33
C ASN A 110 -14.78 -11.50 15.06
N ALA A 111 -15.00 -10.23 14.71
CA ALA A 111 -14.34 -9.11 15.36
C ALA A 111 -14.78 -8.92 16.82
N PHE A 112 -16.07 -9.11 17.11
CA PHE A 112 -16.60 -9.10 18.47
C PHE A 112 -16.01 -10.24 19.30
N ALA A 113 -16.03 -11.47 18.78
CA ALA A 113 -15.51 -12.65 19.46
C ALA A 113 -14.02 -12.51 19.80
N ALA A 114 -13.21 -12.03 18.84
CA ALA A 114 -11.79 -11.80 19.04
C ALA A 114 -11.53 -10.75 20.14
N GLU A 115 -12.23 -9.61 20.12
CA GLU A 115 -12.08 -8.55 21.13
C GLU A 115 -12.61 -8.99 22.51
N LEU A 116 -13.65 -9.81 22.57
CA LEU A 116 -14.17 -10.33 23.84
C LEU A 116 -13.19 -11.31 24.49
N LEU A 117 -12.62 -12.22 23.71
CA LEU A 117 -11.68 -13.23 24.20
C LEU A 117 -10.28 -12.67 24.45
N MET A 118 -9.87 -11.65 23.70
CA MET A 118 -8.58 -10.96 23.82
C MET A 118 -8.76 -9.45 23.73
N PRO A 119 -9.18 -8.79 24.84
CA PRO A 119 -9.41 -7.34 24.83
C PRO A 119 -8.17 -6.56 24.38
N SER A 120 -8.34 -5.63 23.44
CA SER A 120 -7.23 -4.87 22.88
C SER A 120 -6.45 -4.09 23.95
N SER A 121 -7.12 -3.58 24.99
CA SER A 121 -6.47 -2.89 26.11
C SER A 121 -5.58 -3.82 26.95
N TRP A 122 -5.98 -5.08 27.09
CA TRP A 122 -5.18 -6.08 27.79
C TRP A 122 -3.96 -6.49 26.94
N LEU A 123 -4.17 -6.73 25.63
CA LEU A 123 -3.07 -7.00 24.68
C LEU A 123 -2.03 -5.87 24.66
N GLN A 124 -2.46 -4.62 24.60
CA GLN A 124 -1.56 -3.46 24.65
C GLN A 124 -0.75 -3.39 25.95
N SER A 125 -1.38 -3.73 27.08
CA SER A 125 -0.69 -3.76 28.38
C SER A 125 0.37 -4.87 28.41
N LEU A 126 0.09 -6.04 27.82
CA LEU A 126 1.07 -7.11 27.70
C LEU A 126 2.21 -6.79 26.75
N ILE A 127 1.92 -6.18 25.61
CA ILE A 127 2.94 -5.72 24.65
C ILE A 127 3.93 -4.79 25.36
N ALA A 128 3.45 -3.87 26.20
CA ALA A 128 4.30 -2.96 26.95
C ALA A 128 5.16 -3.66 28.02
N GLN A 129 4.77 -4.85 28.49
CA GLN A 129 5.49 -5.62 29.52
C GLN A 129 6.57 -6.55 28.94
N HIS A 130 6.43 -7.01 27.70
CA HIS A 130 7.23 -8.11 27.14
C HIS A 130 8.57 -7.71 26.47
N ASN A 131 9.12 -6.52 26.72
CA ASN A 131 10.47 -6.09 26.27
C ASN A 131 10.84 -6.50 24.82
N ASN A 132 9.89 -6.40 23.88
CA ASN A 132 10.05 -6.76 22.46
C ASN A 132 10.29 -8.26 22.17
N LYS A 133 10.06 -9.18 23.10
CA LYS A 133 10.08 -10.64 22.88
C LYS A 133 8.69 -11.12 22.47
N ILE A 134 8.49 -11.27 21.16
CA ILE A 134 7.17 -11.54 20.58
C ILE A 134 6.75 -12.99 20.77
N THR A 135 7.68 -13.94 20.70
CA THR A 135 7.35 -15.37 20.91
C THR A 135 6.83 -15.63 22.32
N THR A 136 7.51 -15.12 23.35
CA THR A 136 7.09 -15.24 24.75
C THR A 136 5.77 -14.50 25.01
N LEU A 137 5.56 -13.34 24.38
CA LEU A 137 4.30 -12.61 24.44
C LEU A 137 3.15 -13.46 23.87
N ILE A 138 3.35 -14.09 22.72
CA ILE A 138 2.34 -14.93 22.08
C ILE A 138 2.00 -16.14 22.95
N ASP A 139 3.01 -16.80 23.54
CA ASP A 139 2.79 -17.93 24.45
C ASP A 139 1.98 -17.52 25.69
N ASP A 140 2.33 -16.38 26.31
CA ASP A 140 1.61 -15.81 27.46
C ASP A 140 0.15 -15.50 27.10
N ILE A 141 -0.10 -14.93 25.92
CA ILE A 141 -1.45 -14.67 25.42
C ILE A 141 -2.23 -15.98 25.24
N CYS A 142 -1.64 -16.97 24.58
CA CYS A 142 -2.30 -18.25 24.32
C CYS A 142 -2.70 -18.95 25.62
N GLN A 143 -1.84 -18.92 26.64
CA GLN A 143 -2.10 -19.53 27.95
C GLN A 143 -3.16 -18.76 28.74
N ARG A 144 -3.07 -17.43 28.82
CA ARG A 144 -3.96 -16.61 29.67
C ARG A 144 -5.35 -16.38 29.08
N ALA A 145 -5.45 -16.23 27.76
CA ALA A 145 -6.75 -16.06 27.10
C ALA A 145 -7.37 -17.40 26.65
N ILE A 146 -6.58 -18.48 26.64
CA ILE A 146 -6.94 -19.81 26.14
C ILE A 146 -7.41 -19.69 24.69
N VAL A 147 -6.48 -19.33 23.80
CA VAL A 147 -6.74 -19.10 22.37
C VAL A 147 -5.71 -19.83 21.52
N SER A 148 -6.00 -19.99 20.23
CA SER A 148 -5.05 -20.59 19.31
C SER A 148 -3.90 -19.65 18.96
N LEU A 149 -2.75 -20.23 18.61
CA LEU A 149 -1.58 -19.50 18.13
C LEU A 149 -1.92 -18.53 16.97
N PRO A 150 -2.63 -18.94 15.90
CA PRO A 150 -3.05 -18.01 14.85
C PRO A 150 -3.91 -16.85 15.38
N ALA A 151 -4.83 -17.12 16.31
CA ALA A 151 -5.69 -16.08 16.87
C ALA A 151 -4.86 -15.05 17.65
N ALA A 152 -3.91 -15.47 18.48
CA ALA A 152 -3.01 -14.58 19.18
C ALA A 152 -2.19 -13.72 18.19
N ILE A 153 -1.55 -14.34 17.19
CA ILE A 153 -0.71 -13.66 16.19
C ILE A 153 -1.51 -12.56 15.45
N TYR A 154 -2.66 -12.90 14.87
CA TYR A 154 -3.42 -11.94 14.06
C TYR A 154 -4.02 -10.79 14.87
N ASN A 155 -4.23 -10.97 16.18
CA ASN A 155 -4.75 -9.92 17.06
C ASN A 155 -3.64 -9.01 17.60
N ILE A 156 -2.41 -9.49 17.79
CA ILE A 156 -1.31 -8.62 18.24
C ILE A 156 -0.69 -7.81 17.11
N ILE A 157 -0.58 -8.36 15.90
CA ILE A 157 0.05 -7.69 14.75
C ILE A 157 -0.41 -6.23 14.58
N PRO A 158 -1.72 -5.90 14.52
CA PRO A 158 -2.15 -4.52 14.31
C PRO A 158 -1.82 -3.59 15.50
N LEU A 159 -1.53 -4.14 16.67
CA LEU A 159 -1.19 -3.40 17.90
C LEU A 159 0.32 -3.19 18.06
N LEU A 160 1.15 -3.92 17.30
CA LEU A 160 2.60 -3.79 17.32
C LEU A 160 3.07 -2.53 16.56
N PRO A 161 4.23 -1.95 16.92
CA PRO A 161 4.80 -0.83 16.20
C PRO A 161 5.17 -1.14 14.74
N ALA A 162 5.30 -0.08 13.92
CA ALA A 162 5.63 -0.13 12.48
C ALA A 162 6.89 -0.92 12.09
N ASN A 163 7.81 -1.11 13.03
CA ASN A 163 9.07 -1.80 12.78
C ASN A 163 8.99 -3.33 12.87
N TYR A 164 7.81 -3.93 13.04
CA TYR A 164 7.64 -5.38 12.97
C TYR A 164 7.16 -5.87 11.61
N LEU A 165 7.78 -6.94 11.11
CA LEU A 165 7.35 -7.69 9.93
C LEU A 165 7.18 -9.17 10.28
N PHE A 166 6.03 -9.73 9.89
CA PHE A 166 5.72 -11.14 10.02
C PHE A 166 5.63 -11.75 8.63
N ILE A 167 6.40 -12.80 8.37
CA ILE A 167 6.23 -13.69 7.22
C ILE A 167 5.53 -14.94 7.75
N ILE A 168 4.27 -15.12 7.39
CA ILE A 168 3.41 -16.21 7.87
C ILE A 168 3.19 -17.19 6.73
N ASN A 169 3.67 -18.42 6.91
CA ASN A 169 3.49 -19.52 5.98
C ASN A 169 2.51 -20.54 6.57
N ASN A 170 1.42 -20.81 5.86
CA ASN A 170 0.47 -21.85 6.19
C ASN A 170 0.90 -23.14 5.50
N LYS A 171 1.28 -24.16 6.29
CA LYS A 171 1.81 -25.44 5.80
C LYS A 171 0.73 -26.33 5.18
N ILE A 172 -0.54 -26.16 5.59
CA ILE A 172 -1.68 -26.95 5.11
C ILE A 172 -2.07 -26.50 3.70
N ASN A 173 -2.27 -25.20 3.53
CA ASN A 173 -2.77 -24.61 2.28
C ASN A 173 -1.63 -24.16 1.34
N ASN A 174 -0.37 -24.38 1.75
CA ASN A 174 0.83 -23.99 1.02
C ASN A 174 0.81 -22.53 0.51
N TYR A 175 0.43 -21.59 1.39
CA TYR A 175 0.44 -20.17 1.07
C TYR A 175 1.21 -19.36 2.11
N SER A 176 1.91 -18.34 1.64
CA SER A 176 2.66 -17.40 2.47
C SER A 176 2.17 -15.98 2.24
N HIS A 177 2.17 -15.18 3.30
CA HIS A 177 1.83 -13.77 3.21
C HIS A 177 2.57 -12.95 4.27
N MET A 178 2.66 -11.65 4.02
CA MET A 178 3.34 -10.69 4.89
C MET A 178 2.34 -9.84 5.66
N LYS A 179 2.62 -9.62 6.94
CA LYS A 179 1.90 -8.69 7.81
C LYS A 179 2.88 -7.74 8.49
N TYR A 180 2.42 -6.52 8.77
CA TYR A 180 3.24 -5.46 9.34
C TYR A 180 2.62 -5.02 10.66
N GLY A 181 3.45 -4.72 11.65
CA GLY A 181 3.00 -4.03 12.85
C GLY A 181 2.50 -2.65 12.47
N SER A 182 1.30 -2.25 12.90
CA SER A 182 0.59 -1.04 12.43
C SER A 182 0.46 -0.93 10.88
N ASN A 183 -0.46 -0.11 10.38
CA ASN A 183 -0.69 -0.03 8.93
C ASN A 183 0.30 0.88 8.18
N SER A 184 1.04 1.76 8.89
CA SER A 184 1.95 2.75 8.29
C SER A 184 2.96 3.28 9.32
N PRO A 185 4.22 3.56 8.93
CA PRO A 185 4.81 3.34 7.61
C PRO A 185 5.22 1.88 7.36
N ARG A 186 5.14 1.41 6.11
CA ARG A 186 5.62 0.07 5.70
C ARG A 186 7.04 0.13 5.14
N PRO A 187 7.92 -0.84 5.41
CA PRO A 187 9.23 -0.90 4.77
C PRO A 187 9.09 -1.11 3.26
N PHE A 188 10.07 -0.64 2.48
CA PHE A 188 10.24 -1.19 1.14
C PHE A 188 11.16 -2.41 1.18
N LEU A 189 10.81 -3.42 0.41
CA LEU A 189 11.57 -4.66 0.29
C LEU A 189 12.36 -4.68 -1.01
N LEU A 190 13.47 -5.42 -0.98
CA LEU A 190 14.27 -5.77 -2.14
C LEU A 190 14.02 -7.24 -2.47
N GLU A 191 13.88 -7.52 -3.76
CA GLU A 191 13.69 -8.85 -4.29
C GLU A 191 14.89 -9.19 -5.18
N ASN A 192 15.30 -10.45 -5.14
CA ASN A 192 16.29 -11.03 -6.03
C ASN A 192 15.67 -11.22 -7.43
N PRO A 193 16.48 -11.50 -8.48
CA PRO A 193 15.97 -11.78 -9.84
C PRO A 193 14.93 -12.91 -9.92
N ASN A 194 14.88 -13.80 -8.94
CA ASN A 194 13.90 -14.89 -8.82
C ASN A 194 12.62 -14.48 -8.06
N TYR A 195 12.37 -13.18 -7.86
CA TYR A 195 11.24 -12.62 -7.10
C TYR A 195 11.15 -13.11 -5.64
N THR A 196 12.30 -13.48 -5.07
CA THR A 196 12.42 -13.86 -3.66
C THR A 196 12.98 -12.70 -2.85
N LEU A 197 12.54 -12.55 -1.60
CA LEU A 197 13.02 -11.47 -0.73
C LEU A 197 14.53 -11.59 -0.48
N ASP A 198 15.23 -10.45 -0.55
CA ASP A 198 16.64 -10.39 -0.23
C ASP A 198 16.85 -10.52 1.30
N ASN A 199 17.32 -11.69 1.73
CA ASN A 199 17.63 -11.95 3.12
C ASN A 199 18.73 -11.04 3.69
N ASN A 200 19.69 -10.59 2.86
CA ASN A 200 20.70 -9.64 3.29
C ASN A 200 20.08 -8.27 3.57
N TRP A 201 19.14 -7.83 2.71
CA TRP A 201 18.39 -6.60 2.94
C TRP A 201 17.63 -6.65 4.25
N LEU A 202 16.92 -7.74 4.52
CA LEU A 202 16.20 -7.92 5.78
C LEU A 202 17.17 -7.89 6.97
N ALA A 203 18.27 -8.64 6.91
CA ALA A 203 19.26 -8.71 7.98
C ALA A 203 19.91 -7.35 8.30
N ILE A 204 20.27 -6.56 7.28
CA ILE A 204 20.87 -5.22 7.47
C ILE A 204 19.92 -4.28 8.23
N ASN A 205 18.61 -4.43 8.04
CA ASN A 205 17.61 -3.57 8.66
C ASN A 205 17.12 -4.06 10.03
N CYS A 206 17.43 -5.30 10.41
CA CYS A 206 16.93 -5.92 11.65
C CYS A 206 17.82 -5.68 12.85
N LEU A 207 17.18 -5.62 14.02
CA LEU A 207 17.82 -5.76 15.33
C LEU A 207 17.92 -7.24 15.69
N ASP A 208 16.82 -7.96 15.53
CA ASP A 208 16.70 -9.37 15.85
C ASP A 208 15.63 -10.05 14.97
N THR A 209 15.57 -11.37 15.07
CA THR A 209 14.54 -12.18 14.45
C THR A 209 14.10 -13.28 15.40
N GLU A 210 12.81 -13.60 15.37
CA GLU A 210 12.23 -14.73 16.09
C GLU A 210 11.52 -15.66 15.10
N ASN A 211 11.38 -16.93 15.46
CA ASN A 211 10.68 -17.91 14.63
C ASN A 211 9.72 -18.72 15.50
N ILE A 212 8.55 -19.02 14.93
CA ILE A 212 7.60 -19.97 15.48
C ILE A 212 7.38 -21.01 14.41
N ASP A 213 7.56 -22.29 14.73
CA ASP A 213 7.33 -23.39 13.81
C ASP A 213 6.43 -24.43 14.46
N THR A 214 5.36 -24.79 13.76
CA THR A 214 4.36 -25.79 14.19
C THR A 214 4.01 -26.67 12.99
N ASP A 215 3.25 -27.74 13.20
CA ASP A 215 2.82 -28.62 12.11
C ASP A 215 1.93 -27.90 11.08
N ILE A 216 1.20 -26.87 11.50
CA ILE A 216 0.21 -26.18 10.67
C ILE A 216 0.72 -24.87 10.06
N MET A 217 1.70 -24.22 10.68
CA MET A 217 2.22 -22.93 10.23
C MET A 217 3.67 -22.70 10.67
N SER A 218 4.40 -21.92 9.87
CA SER A 218 5.68 -21.32 10.26
C SER A 218 5.60 -19.80 10.17
N VAL A 219 6.17 -19.12 11.15
CA VAL A 219 6.14 -17.66 11.26
C VAL A 219 7.53 -17.15 11.53
N LYS A 220 8.02 -16.30 10.64
CA LYS A 220 9.27 -15.58 10.83
C LYS A 220 8.98 -14.13 11.17
N ILE A 221 9.49 -13.69 12.31
CA ILE A 221 9.26 -12.37 12.88
C ILE A 221 10.56 -11.59 12.76
N TYR A 222 10.49 -10.44 12.10
CA TYR A 222 11.60 -9.52 11.96
C TYR A 222 11.30 -8.27 12.78
N HIS A 223 12.19 -7.96 13.73
CA HIS A 223 12.15 -6.72 14.47
C HIS A 223 13.17 -5.75 13.84
N PHE A 224 12.66 -4.79 13.08
CA PHE A 224 13.52 -3.80 12.43
C PHE A 224 14.03 -2.74 13.42
N LYS A 225 15.17 -2.15 13.08
CA LYS A 225 15.74 -0.98 13.76
C LYS A 225 14.73 0.16 13.83
N ASN A 226 14.93 1.08 14.78
CA ASN A 226 14.04 2.22 14.99
C ASN A 226 13.82 3.02 13.70
N ILE A 227 12.57 3.41 13.50
CA ILE A 227 12.16 4.25 12.37
C ILE A 227 12.47 5.70 12.75
N LEU A 228 13.20 6.40 11.87
CA LEU A 228 13.52 7.80 12.07
C LEU A 228 12.26 8.67 12.04
N ASP A 229 12.25 9.72 12.86
CA ASP A 229 11.15 10.67 12.89
C ASP A 229 11.08 11.49 11.60
N GLU A 230 9.91 12.06 11.33
CA GLU A 230 9.64 12.82 10.12
C GLU A 230 10.59 14.02 9.94
N THR A 231 10.91 14.75 11.01
CA THR A 231 11.76 15.94 10.93
C THR A 231 13.19 15.59 10.52
N THR A 232 13.70 14.46 11.04
CA THR A 232 15.01 13.92 10.64
C THR A 232 14.99 13.49 9.17
N ILE A 233 13.93 12.80 8.73
CA ILE A 233 13.80 12.35 7.33
C ILE A 233 13.76 13.55 6.37
N GLN A 234 13.01 14.59 6.69
CA GLN A 234 12.94 15.83 5.89
C GLN A 234 14.31 16.52 5.78
N LYS A 235 15.08 16.59 6.88
CA LYS A 235 16.45 17.13 6.88
C LYS A 235 17.37 16.31 5.97
N ILE A 236 17.32 14.98 6.05
CA ILE A 236 18.12 14.10 5.18
C ILE A 236 17.74 14.32 3.71
N ALA A 237 16.45 14.37 3.39
CA ALA A 237 15.97 14.61 2.02
C ALA A 237 16.48 15.94 1.46
N LYS A 238 16.39 17.03 2.25
CA LYS A 238 16.91 18.35 1.87
C LYS A 238 18.42 18.31 1.57
N HIS A 239 19.21 17.60 2.38
CA HIS A 239 20.65 17.47 2.16
C HIS A 239 20.98 16.64 0.91
N ILE A 240 20.24 15.55 0.66
CA ILE A 240 20.39 14.74 -0.56
C ILE A 240 20.12 15.59 -1.81
N SER A 241 19.08 16.42 -1.78
CA SER A 241 18.72 17.27 -2.90
C SER A 241 19.56 18.55 -3.03
N THR A 242 20.63 18.71 -2.23
CA THR A 242 21.56 19.86 -2.33
C THR A 242 22.95 19.39 -2.71
N LYS A 243 23.48 19.86 -3.85
CA LYS A 243 24.81 19.48 -4.40
C LYS A 243 25.93 19.51 -3.35
N SER A 244 26.02 20.58 -2.56
CA SER A 244 27.11 20.76 -1.58
C SER A 244 27.05 19.81 -0.37
N HIS A 245 25.88 19.22 -0.08
CA HIS A 245 25.68 18.38 1.10
C HIS A 245 25.42 16.91 0.76
N CYS A 246 25.05 16.60 -0.49
CA CYS A 246 24.65 15.27 -0.92
C CYS A 246 25.73 14.22 -0.62
N ALA A 247 26.99 14.48 -0.99
CA ALA A 247 28.09 13.55 -0.73
C ALA A 247 28.27 13.28 0.78
N THR A 248 28.28 14.33 1.60
CA THR A 248 28.46 14.24 3.05
C THR A 248 27.35 13.43 3.72
N ILE A 249 26.08 13.67 3.36
CA ILE A 249 24.97 12.92 3.96
C ILE A 249 24.95 11.47 3.49
N CYS A 250 25.23 11.18 2.21
CA CYS A 250 25.32 9.82 1.70
C CYS A 250 26.44 9.04 2.41
N ASN A 251 27.62 9.64 2.59
CA ASN A 251 28.71 9.03 3.35
C ASN A 251 28.31 8.73 4.80
N LYS A 252 27.65 9.68 5.48
CA LYS A 252 27.14 9.46 6.84
C LYS A 252 26.13 8.31 6.90
N LEU A 253 25.23 8.21 5.93
CA LEU A 253 24.24 7.15 5.86
C LEU A 253 24.90 5.78 5.70
N VAL A 254 25.79 5.59 4.72
CA VAL A 254 26.42 4.28 4.46
C VAL A 254 27.38 3.83 5.55
N SER A 255 27.95 4.76 6.33
CA SER A 255 28.78 4.47 7.49
C SER A 255 27.98 4.12 8.75
N SER A 256 26.67 4.39 8.77
CA SER A 256 25.84 4.18 9.96
C SER A 256 25.34 2.73 10.04
N SER A 257 25.60 2.04 11.15
CA SER A 257 25.10 0.68 11.35
C SER A 257 23.68 0.63 11.93
N ASN A 258 23.21 1.69 12.58
CA ASN A 258 21.95 1.72 13.34
C ASN A 258 20.78 2.36 12.58
N ILE A 259 20.76 2.29 11.24
CA ILE A 259 19.68 2.87 10.42
C ILE A 259 18.81 1.75 9.86
N ASN A 260 17.49 1.95 9.96
CA ASN A 260 16.50 1.20 9.20
C ASN A 260 16.33 1.81 7.80
N TYR A 261 17.19 1.39 6.88
CA TYR A 261 17.18 1.83 5.48
C TYR A 261 15.85 1.55 4.77
N ALA A 262 15.20 0.41 5.09
CA ALA A 262 13.92 0.01 4.50
C ALA A 262 12.78 0.99 4.79
N HIS A 263 12.73 1.56 5.99
CA HIS A 263 11.78 2.62 6.30
C HIS A 263 12.28 3.99 5.87
N LEU A 264 13.58 4.27 6.05
CA LEU A 264 14.19 5.53 5.66
C LEU A 264 13.90 5.86 4.21
N PHE A 265 14.30 5.03 3.24
CA PHE A 265 14.13 5.41 1.84
C PHE A 265 12.69 5.30 1.33
N LYS A 266 11.85 4.49 1.99
CA LYS A 266 10.41 4.52 1.74
C LYS A 266 9.84 5.90 2.06
N ASN A 267 10.11 6.40 3.26
CA ASN A 267 9.52 7.62 3.79
C ASN A 267 10.20 8.87 3.20
N LEU A 268 11.50 8.79 2.93
CA LEU A 268 12.28 9.88 2.36
C LEU A 268 11.80 10.25 0.95
N ARG A 269 11.28 9.28 0.19
CA ARG A 269 10.81 9.49 -1.19
C ARG A 269 9.95 10.73 -1.34
N GLN A 270 8.97 10.95 -0.46
CA GLN A 270 7.99 12.04 -0.60
C GLN A 270 8.57 13.45 -0.38
N TYR A 271 9.75 13.56 0.23
CA TYR A 271 10.40 14.84 0.54
C TYR A 271 11.57 15.19 -0.40
N LEU A 272 11.89 14.31 -1.34
CA LEU A 272 12.95 14.56 -2.32
C LEU A 272 12.53 15.63 -3.32
N LEU A 273 13.47 16.48 -3.73
CA LEU A 273 13.22 17.42 -4.82
C LEU A 273 12.98 16.68 -6.15
N PRO A 274 12.01 17.13 -6.96
CA PRO A 274 11.79 16.62 -8.31
C PRO A 274 13.10 16.59 -9.11
N GLY A 275 13.32 15.51 -9.86
CA GLY A 275 14.56 15.26 -10.59
C GLY A 275 15.59 14.45 -9.80
N THR A 276 15.37 14.23 -8.50
CA THR A 276 16.24 13.37 -7.69
C THR A 276 15.91 11.89 -7.96
N ILE A 277 16.93 11.12 -8.32
CA ILE A 277 16.88 9.68 -8.53
C ILE A 277 17.90 9.05 -7.60
N LEU A 278 17.49 8.08 -6.78
CA LEU A 278 18.40 7.32 -5.92
C LEU A 278 18.44 5.86 -6.36
N LYS A 279 19.62 5.25 -6.27
CA LYS A 279 19.80 3.81 -6.31
C LYS A 279 20.36 3.37 -4.96
N ILE A 280 19.67 2.42 -4.34
CA ILE A 280 20.14 1.71 -3.15
C ILE A 280 20.52 0.31 -3.58
N GLU A 281 21.74 -0.09 -3.31
CA GLU A 281 22.32 -1.39 -3.66
C GLU A 281 22.86 -2.05 -2.39
N VAL A 282 22.58 -3.35 -2.23
CA VAL A 282 23.11 -4.16 -1.13
C VAL A 282 24.46 -4.72 -1.56
N VAL A 283 25.50 -4.44 -0.78
CA VAL A 283 26.88 -4.80 -1.18
C VAL A 283 27.08 -6.32 -1.27
N SER A 284 26.46 -7.11 -0.39
CA SER A 284 26.66 -8.56 -0.37
C SER A 284 25.89 -9.31 -1.46
N SER A 285 24.69 -8.86 -1.82
CA SER A 285 23.82 -9.54 -2.80
C SER A 285 23.79 -8.87 -4.17
N HIS A 286 24.26 -7.62 -4.27
CA HIS A 286 24.22 -6.78 -5.47
C HIS A 286 22.80 -6.45 -5.94
N ASN A 287 21.78 -6.81 -5.16
CA ASN A 287 20.41 -6.37 -5.44
C ASN A 287 20.28 -4.88 -5.21
N TYR A 288 19.50 -4.23 -6.07
CA TYR A 288 19.31 -2.80 -6.01
C TYR A 288 17.88 -2.40 -6.33
N LYS A 289 17.54 -1.17 -5.99
CA LYS A 289 16.29 -0.54 -6.39
C LYS A 289 16.49 0.95 -6.66
N TYR A 290 15.85 1.41 -7.73
CA TYR A 290 15.73 2.83 -8.02
C TYR A 290 14.54 3.44 -7.29
N ILE A 291 14.74 4.63 -6.75
CA ILE A 291 13.75 5.42 -6.05
C ILE A 291 13.69 6.78 -6.74
N PHE A 292 12.56 7.06 -7.35
CA PHE A 292 12.29 8.31 -8.05
C PHE A 292 11.53 9.24 -7.11
N ALA A 293 12.04 10.46 -6.95
CA ALA A 293 11.33 11.54 -6.28
C ALA A 293 9.98 11.80 -6.97
N PRO A 294 8.96 12.30 -6.25
CA PRO A 294 7.73 12.79 -6.84
C PRO A 294 8.00 13.72 -8.02
N ASN A 295 7.13 13.65 -9.03
CA ASN A 295 7.24 14.47 -10.24
C ASN A 295 8.55 14.29 -11.05
N THR A 296 9.19 13.13 -10.90
CA THR A 296 10.36 12.72 -11.70
C THR A 296 9.95 11.63 -12.70
N TYR A 297 10.00 11.97 -13.99
CA TYR A 297 9.59 11.14 -15.12
C TYR A 297 10.75 10.83 -16.06
N ILE A 298 11.97 10.93 -15.52
CA ILE A 298 13.23 10.73 -16.24
C ILE A 298 13.63 9.27 -16.06
N HIS A 299 13.65 8.52 -17.16
CA HIS A 299 14.03 7.11 -17.16
C HIS A 299 15.08 6.84 -18.22
N SER A 300 16.11 6.06 -17.87
CA SER A 300 17.07 5.60 -18.88
C SER A 300 16.34 4.91 -20.04
N PRO A 301 16.75 5.15 -21.30
CA PRO A 301 16.16 4.48 -22.46
C PRO A 301 16.28 2.95 -22.32
N TYR A 302 15.19 2.24 -22.62
CA TYR A 302 15.21 0.78 -22.69
C TYR A 302 15.82 0.35 -24.03
N GLN A 303 17.14 0.28 -24.10
CA GLN A 303 17.89 -0.26 -25.23
C GLN A 303 18.90 -1.28 -24.70
N ASN A 304 19.01 -2.43 -25.37
CA ASN A 304 19.68 -3.64 -24.87
C ASN A 304 21.18 -3.50 -24.49
N ASN A 305 21.81 -2.34 -24.66
CA ASN A 305 23.23 -2.10 -24.39
C ASN A 305 23.52 -0.81 -23.59
N ILE A 306 22.50 -0.11 -23.07
CA ILE A 306 22.72 1.12 -22.30
C ILE A 306 22.84 0.78 -20.81
N ASP A 307 24.01 1.03 -20.24
CA ASP A 307 24.19 1.06 -18.79
C ASP A 307 23.37 2.21 -18.20
N THR A 308 22.35 1.86 -17.42
CA THR A 308 21.41 2.79 -16.80
C THR A 308 22.11 3.75 -15.83
N ASP A 309 23.08 3.27 -15.06
CA ASP A 309 23.83 4.12 -14.10
C ASP A 309 24.66 5.17 -14.87
N ASN A 310 25.32 4.74 -15.94
CA ASN A 310 26.12 5.61 -16.79
C ASN A 310 25.24 6.65 -17.50
N TRP A 311 24.08 6.24 -18.02
CA TRP A 311 23.14 7.16 -18.67
C TRP A 311 22.67 8.26 -17.71
N TYR A 312 22.27 7.90 -16.48
CA TYR A 312 21.92 8.91 -15.49
C TYR A 312 23.10 9.82 -15.14
N SER A 313 24.32 9.27 -15.06
CA SER A 313 25.52 10.04 -14.74
C SER A 313 25.84 11.09 -15.83
N GLN A 314 25.63 10.74 -17.10
CA GLN A 314 25.84 11.65 -18.24
C GLN A 314 24.73 12.71 -18.39
N ASN A 315 23.52 12.44 -17.92
CA ASN A 315 22.33 13.29 -18.13
C ASN A 315 21.87 14.03 -16.86
N CYS A 316 22.64 13.96 -15.78
CA CYS A 316 22.35 14.67 -14.53
C CYS A 316 23.12 16.00 -14.44
N ILE A 317 22.63 16.90 -13.59
CA ILE A 317 23.31 18.14 -13.21
C ILE A 317 24.48 17.84 -12.25
N TYR A 318 24.27 16.89 -11.36
CA TYR A 318 25.29 16.33 -10.49
C TYR A 318 24.89 14.93 -10.04
N HIS A 319 25.88 14.12 -9.68
CA HIS A 319 25.67 12.84 -9.03
C HIS A 319 26.67 12.63 -7.90
N THR A 320 26.34 11.73 -6.97
CA THR A 320 27.23 11.29 -5.90
C THR A 320 27.06 9.79 -5.71
N THR A 321 28.16 9.10 -5.40
CA THR A 321 28.14 7.70 -5.00
C THR A 321 28.85 7.56 -3.65
N ALA A 322 28.22 6.89 -2.70
CA ALA A 322 28.80 6.53 -1.42
C ALA A 322 28.65 5.02 -1.22
N SER A 323 29.73 4.34 -0.84
CA SER A 323 29.73 2.92 -0.56
C SER A 323 30.17 2.68 0.88
N GLY A 324 29.39 1.90 1.61
CA GLY A 324 29.70 1.48 2.98
C GLY A 324 29.83 -0.03 3.08
N LYS A 325 29.83 -0.53 4.32
CA LYS A 325 29.96 -1.97 4.59
C LYS A 325 28.78 -2.80 4.05
N HIS A 326 27.56 -2.26 4.14
CA HIS A 326 26.33 -3.01 3.89
C HIS A 326 25.58 -2.55 2.64
N ILE A 327 25.62 -1.25 2.37
CA ILE A 327 24.88 -0.64 1.27
C ILE A 327 25.76 0.32 0.50
N LYS A 328 25.38 0.53 -0.76
CA LYS A 328 25.86 1.58 -1.64
C LYS A 328 24.68 2.45 -2.04
N ILE A 329 24.88 3.76 -1.99
CA ILE A 329 23.90 4.77 -2.36
C ILE A 329 24.48 5.55 -3.54
N THR A 330 23.75 5.58 -4.64
CA THR A 330 24.01 6.50 -5.75
C THR A 330 22.86 7.48 -5.88
N VAL A 331 23.16 8.77 -5.99
CA VAL A 331 22.18 9.83 -6.17
C VAL A 331 22.50 10.56 -7.45
N TRP A 332 21.49 10.75 -8.30
CA TRP A 332 21.53 11.64 -9.45
C TRP A 332 20.49 12.73 -9.28
N TYR A 333 20.87 13.97 -9.61
CA TYR A 333 19.92 15.07 -9.70
C TYR A 333 19.85 15.56 -11.14
N CYS A 334 18.73 15.30 -11.78
CA CYS A 334 18.46 15.71 -13.15
C CYS A 334 17.54 16.94 -13.17
N ARG A 335 17.55 17.70 -14.27
CA ARG A 335 16.64 18.83 -14.44
C ARG A 335 15.20 18.31 -14.56
N ALA A 336 14.35 18.65 -13.59
CA ALA A 336 12.92 18.33 -13.64
C ALA A 336 12.02 19.55 -13.89
N ASP A 337 12.52 20.75 -13.57
CA ASP A 337 11.82 22.01 -13.78
C ASP A 337 12.34 22.75 -14.99
N TYR A 338 11.42 23.11 -15.88
CA TYR A 338 11.69 23.81 -17.13
C TYR A 338 10.86 25.09 -17.17
N LYS A 339 11.45 26.20 -17.61
CA LYS A 339 10.71 27.44 -17.76
C LYS A 339 9.65 27.25 -18.85
N PHE A 340 8.38 27.48 -18.52
CA PHE A 340 7.31 27.45 -19.52
C PHE A 340 7.41 28.67 -20.45
N THR A 341 8.13 28.52 -21.55
CA THR A 341 8.36 29.57 -22.53
C THR A 341 7.81 29.18 -23.89
N GLY A 342 7.19 30.14 -24.57
CA GLY A 342 6.75 30.00 -25.95
C GLY A 342 6.28 31.34 -26.50
N ASN A 343 6.46 31.54 -27.80
CA ASN A 343 6.01 32.73 -28.50
C ASN A 343 4.48 32.78 -28.51
N THR A 344 3.91 33.76 -27.82
CA THR A 344 2.46 33.99 -27.75
C THR A 344 1.87 34.50 -29.07
N HIS A 345 2.68 35.17 -29.89
CA HIS A 345 2.29 35.73 -31.19
C HIS A 345 2.23 34.70 -32.31
N ASP A 346 2.96 33.58 -32.20
CA ASP A 346 2.91 32.49 -33.18
C ASP A 346 1.52 31.84 -33.20
N ARG A 347 0.81 31.93 -34.33
CA ARG A 347 -0.58 31.43 -34.44
C ARG A 347 -0.67 29.96 -34.86
N ARG A 348 0.45 29.31 -35.20
CA ARG A 348 0.47 27.89 -35.59
C ARG A 348 -0.04 27.01 -34.46
N ASP A 349 -0.75 25.93 -34.80
CA ASP A 349 -1.18 24.96 -33.81
C ASP A 349 -0.12 23.88 -33.56
N SER A 350 -0.25 23.14 -32.45
CA SER A 350 0.74 22.13 -32.06
C SER A 350 0.94 21.05 -33.13
N LYS A 351 -0.10 20.67 -33.87
CA LYS A 351 0.01 19.66 -34.92
C LYS A 351 0.81 20.26 -36.09
N THR A 352 0.50 21.47 -36.53
CA THR A 352 1.25 22.16 -37.58
C THR A 352 2.73 22.30 -37.22
N ILE A 353 3.04 22.73 -35.99
CA ILE A 353 4.44 22.90 -35.56
C ILE A 353 5.17 21.55 -35.58
N LEU A 354 4.56 20.49 -35.04
CA LEU A 354 5.18 19.16 -35.04
C LEU A 354 5.40 18.62 -36.46
N HIS A 355 4.45 18.86 -37.36
CA HIS A 355 4.58 18.49 -38.76
C HIS A 355 5.75 19.22 -39.43
N ASN A 356 5.86 20.54 -39.24
CA ASN A 356 6.95 21.31 -39.82
C ASN A 356 8.32 20.81 -39.36
N ILE A 357 8.47 20.49 -38.06
CA ILE A 357 9.73 19.96 -37.52
C ILE A 357 10.04 18.60 -38.18
N ILE A 358 9.10 17.67 -38.18
CA ILE A 358 9.33 16.30 -38.66
C ILE A 358 9.55 16.26 -40.17
N ASP A 359 8.74 17.00 -40.93
CA ASP A 359 8.83 17.05 -42.39
C ASP A 359 10.15 17.67 -42.87
N TYR A 360 10.76 18.55 -42.07
CA TYR A 360 12.07 19.13 -42.36
C TYR A 360 13.21 18.12 -42.21
N TYR A 361 13.21 17.29 -41.15
CA TYR A 361 14.30 16.36 -40.87
C TYR A 361 14.14 14.97 -41.52
N TYR A 362 12.91 14.56 -41.89
CA TYR A 362 12.62 13.22 -42.39
C TYR A 362 11.84 13.25 -43.71
N PRO A 363 12.51 13.04 -44.86
CA PRO A 363 11.83 13.04 -46.16
C PRO A 363 10.96 11.79 -46.38
N ASP A 364 11.33 10.63 -45.80
CA ASP A 364 10.59 9.38 -45.97
C ASP A 364 9.21 9.40 -45.27
N LYS A 365 8.17 8.91 -45.96
CA LYS A 365 6.79 8.97 -45.46
C LYS A 365 6.49 7.92 -44.37
N LYS A 366 7.13 6.75 -44.42
CA LYS A 366 6.91 5.67 -43.43
C LYS A 366 7.62 5.99 -42.12
N GLU A 367 8.84 6.52 -42.18
CA GLU A 367 9.60 6.96 -41.01
C GLU A 367 8.87 8.07 -40.25
N ARG A 368 8.33 9.07 -40.97
CA ARG A 368 7.48 10.11 -40.38
C ARG A 368 6.29 9.56 -39.62
N ALA A 369 5.53 8.64 -40.24
CA ALA A 369 4.34 8.06 -39.62
C ALA A 369 4.68 7.31 -38.32
N SER A 370 5.77 6.54 -38.33
CA SER A 370 6.29 5.86 -37.13
C SER A 370 6.67 6.85 -36.03
N LEU A 371 7.39 7.92 -36.38
CA LEU A 371 7.81 8.96 -35.45
C LEU A 371 6.63 9.72 -34.83
N PHE A 372 5.64 10.11 -35.63
CA PHE A 372 4.39 10.71 -35.12
C PHE A 372 3.67 9.78 -34.15
N GLY A 373 3.60 8.49 -34.46
CA GLY A 373 2.99 7.49 -33.58
C GLY A 373 3.68 7.45 -32.21
N ARG A 374 5.02 7.46 -32.18
CA ARG A 374 5.81 7.44 -30.95
C ARG A 374 5.64 8.72 -30.13
N ILE A 375 5.74 9.89 -30.76
CA ILE A 375 5.58 11.20 -30.10
C ILE A 375 4.15 11.33 -29.54
N ASN A 376 3.13 10.96 -30.32
CA ASN A 376 1.75 10.95 -29.84
C ASN A 376 1.51 9.92 -28.74
N GLY A 377 2.20 8.77 -28.75
CA GLY A 377 2.14 7.79 -27.66
C GLY A 377 2.65 8.35 -26.33
N ILE A 378 3.77 9.10 -26.36
CA ILE A 378 4.32 9.77 -25.17
C ILE A 378 3.31 10.77 -24.58
N ILE A 379 2.66 11.55 -25.45
CA ILE A 379 1.69 12.57 -25.05
C ILE A 379 0.35 11.95 -24.64
N GLY A 380 -0.10 10.91 -25.35
CA GLY A 380 -1.37 10.22 -25.12
C GLY A 380 -1.43 9.57 -23.74
N ASN A 381 -0.32 8.99 -23.28
CA ASN A 381 -0.17 8.41 -21.94
C ASN A 381 -0.35 9.42 -20.79
N LEU A 382 -0.39 10.73 -21.05
CA LEU A 382 -0.68 11.76 -20.05
C LEU A 382 -2.12 12.26 -20.07
N ASN A 383 -2.87 11.97 -21.13
CA ASN A 383 -4.26 12.39 -21.26
C ASN A 383 -5.23 11.32 -20.71
N SER A 384 -4.78 10.08 -20.50
CA SER A 384 -5.59 8.97 -19.94
C SER A 384 -5.60 8.92 -18.41
N SER A 385 -4.71 9.66 -17.74
CA SER A 385 -4.67 9.74 -16.29
C SER A 385 -5.80 10.62 -15.75
N GLN A 386 -6.58 10.13 -14.79
CA GLN A 386 -7.66 10.82 -14.07
C GLN A 386 -7.21 12.09 -13.28
N CYS A 387 -5.99 12.59 -13.48
CA CYS A 387 -5.41 13.73 -12.77
C CYS A 387 -5.48 15.03 -13.60
N SER A 388 -5.92 16.13 -12.98
CA SER A 388 -5.80 17.47 -13.56
C SER A 388 -4.42 18.06 -13.29
N TYR A 389 -3.58 18.18 -14.32
CA TYR A 389 -2.27 18.85 -14.22
C TYR A 389 -2.38 20.35 -14.54
N SER A 390 -1.61 21.19 -13.85
CA SER A 390 -1.40 22.57 -14.29
C SER A 390 -0.61 22.62 -15.61
N LYS A 391 -0.65 23.76 -16.31
CA LYS A 391 0.10 23.96 -17.57
C LYS A 391 1.61 23.78 -17.39
N GLN A 392 2.14 24.20 -16.25
CA GLN A 392 3.56 24.11 -15.92
C GLN A 392 3.97 22.66 -15.61
N GLU A 393 3.16 21.93 -14.83
CA GLU A 393 3.42 20.52 -14.53
C GLU A 393 3.37 19.69 -15.80
N PHE A 394 2.33 19.84 -16.63
CA PHE A 394 2.20 19.09 -17.88
C PHE A 394 3.37 19.38 -18.83
N TYR A 395 3.84 20.64 -18.90
CA TYR A 395 5.05 21.01 -19.65
C TYR A 395 6.29 20.29 -19.13
N ASN A 396 6.53 20.34 -17.81
CA ASN A 396 7.67 19.68 -17.18
C ASN A 396 7.67 18.17 -17.43
N ILE A 397 6.51 17.52 -17.28
CA ILE A 397 6.38 16.08 -17.50
C ILE A 397 6.73 15.71 -18.95
N LEU A 398 6.20 16.45 -19.93
CA LEU A 398 6.53 16.22 -21.34
C LEU A 398 8.02 16.42 -21.59
N LYS A 399 8.60 17.53 -21.14
CA LYS A 399 10.05 17.78 -21.30
C LYS A 399 10.89 16.64 -20.72
N GLN A 400 10.59 16.19 -19.49
CA GLN A 400 11.30 15.09 -18.86
C GLN A 400 11.21 13.78 -19.68
N LYS A 401 10.01 13.40 -20.13
CA LYS A 401 9.79 12.18 -20.93
C LYS A 401 10.46 12.21 -22.29
N PHE A 402 10.51 13.37 -22.94
CA PHE A 402 11.15 13.52 -24.24
C PHE A 402 12.67 13.53 -24.12
N LEU A 403 13.23 14.23 -23.13
CA LEU A 403 14.67 14.26 -22.87
C LEU A 403 15.21 12.89 -22.42
N SER A 404 14.37 12.04 -21.86
CA SER A 404 14.76 10.68 -21.47
C SER A 404 14.77 9.68 -22.64
N ARG A 405 14.65 10.15 -23.89
CA ARG A 405 14.65 9.32 -25.10
C ARG A 405 15.75 9.74 -26.06
N SER A 406 16.81 8.95 -26.13
CA SER A 406 17.93 9.17 -27.06
C SER A 406 17.48 9.24 -28.52
N ASP A 407 16.48 8.44 -28.90
CA ASP A 407 15.92 8.44 -30.25
C ASP A 407 15.15 9.71 -30.64
N LEU A 408 14.78 10.55 -29.66
CA LEU A 408 14.10 11.83 -29.85
C LEU A 408 14.97 13.03 -29.42
N GLU A 409 16.25 12.82 -29.14
CA GLU A 409 17.13 13.88 -28.67
C GLU A 409 17.20 15.04 -29.67
N TRP A 410 17.30 14.72 -30.96
CA TRP A 410 17.35 15.70 -32.05
C TRP A 410 16.15 16.65 -32.05
N ILE A 411 14.93 16.17 -31.77
CA ILE A 411 13.73 17.01 -31.77
C ILE A 411 13.69 17.89 -30.52
N THR A 412 14.15 17.36 -29.37
CA THR A 412 14.17 18.11 -28.10
C THR A 412 15.10 19.32 -28.09
N ASN A 413 16.08 19.34 -28.99
CA ASN A 413 17.06 20.41 -29.13
C ASN A 413 16.60 21.56 -30.05
N THR A 414 15.41 21.47 -30.67
CA THR A 414 14.89 22.53 -31.56
C THR A 414 14.06 23.56 -30.79
N GLU A 415 14.23 24.86 -31.07
CA GLU A 415 13.39 25.93 -30.48
C GLU A 415 11.90 25.74 -30.82
N GLU A 416 11.62 25.19 -31.99
CA GLU A 416 10.25 24.90 -32.44
C GLU A 416 9.58 23.82 -31.59
N PHE A 417 10.34 22.89 -31.00
CA PHE A 417 9.79 21.87 -30.12
C PHE A 417 9.28 22.46 -28.80
N ASP A 418 9.94 23.49 -28.28
CA ASP A 418 9.43 24.23 -27.12
C ASP A 418 8.11 24.93 -27.44
N GLN A 419 8.02 25.53 -28.61
CA GLN A 419 6.79 26.13 -29.09
C GLN A 419 5.66 25.09 -29.31
N PHE A 420 6.01 23.89 -29.80
CA PHE A 420 5.09 22.77 -29.92
C PHE A 420 4.49 22.39 -28.56
N LEU A 421 5.34 22.16 -27.55
CA LEU A 421 4.91 21.80 -26.20
C LEU A 421 4.05 22.92 -25.58
N PHE A 422 4.47 24.18 -25.73
CA PHE A 422 3.72 25.35 -25.27
C PHE A 422 2.30 25.40 -25.85
N ARG A 423 2.14 25.15 -27.16
CA ARG A 423 0.84 25.17 -27.84
C ARG A 423 -0.01 23.94 -27.51
N LYS A 424 0.61 22.78 -27.33
CA LYS A 424 -0.10 21.55 -26.94
C LYS A 424 -0.80 21.73 -25.59
N ASN A 425 -0.14 22.40 -24.63
CA ASN A 425 -0.66 22.67 -23.30
C ASN A 425 -1.86 23.62 -23.27
N ARG A 426 -2.05 24.45 -24.31
CA ARG A 426 -3.22 25.37 -24.40
C ARG A 426 -4.52 24.67 -24.78
N ARG A 427 -4.48 23.58 -25.56
CA ARG A 427 -5.69 22.89 -26.07
C ARG A 427 -6.42 22.05 -25.01
N ASN A 428 -5.75 21.59 -23.96
CA ASN A 428 -6.35 20.67 -22.99
C ASN A 428 -7.28 21.35 -21.98
N ILE A 429 -7.21 22.68 -21.77
CA ILE A 429 -8.15 23.40 -20.87
C ILE A 429 -9.40 23.88 -21.61
N SER A 430 -9.32 24.13 -22.93
CA SER A 430 -10.43 24.71 -23.68
C SER A 430 -11.52 23.70 -24.06
N LYS A 431 -11.20 22.41 -24.21
CA LYS A 431 -12.22 21.39 -24.54
C LYS A 431 -13.03 20.93 -23.34
N GLU A 432 -12.44 20.83 -22.15
CA GLU A 432 -13.19 20.38 -20.95
C GLU A 432 -14.06 21.50 -20.34
N LYS A 433 -13.64 22.78 -20.42
CA LYS A 433 -14.51 23.89 -19.99
C LYS A 433 -15.65 24.18 -20.97
N LEU A 434 -15.49 23.98 -22.28
CA LEU A 434 -16.61 24.16 -23.22
C LEU A 434 -17.68 23.07 -23.05
N ILE A 435 -17.29 21.82 -22.80
CA ILE A 435 -18.26 20.73 -22.62
C ILE A 435 -19.03 20.87 -21.29
N PHE A 436 -18.38 21.40 -20.23
CA PHE A 436 -19.07 21.65 -18.96
C PHE A 436 -20.00 22.87 -19.00
N ILE A 437 -19.64 23.93 -19.74
CA ILE A 437 -20.47 25.15 -19.88
C ILE A 437 -21.61 24.94 -20.90
N LEU A 438 -21.40 24.15 -21.96
CA LEU A 438 -22.45 23.85 -22.95
C LEU A 438 -23.50 22.84 -22.45
N ASN A 439 -23.14 21.96 -21.50
CA ASN A 439 -24.10 21.02 -20.89
C ASN A 439 -24.89 21.60 -19.70
N LEU A 440 -24.52 22.78 -19.18
CA LEU A 440 -25.30 23.49 -18.16
C LEU A 440 -26.31 24.49 -18.76
N HIS A 441 -26.15 24.89 -20.03
CA HIS A 441 -27.07 25.80 -20.71
C HIS A 441 -28.12 25.12 -21.60
N SER A 442 -28.11 23.80 -21.76
CA SER A 442 -29.11 23.06 -22.56
C SER A 442 -30.22 22.37 -21.74
N ASN A 443 -30.19 22.40 -20.40
CA ASN A 443 -31.18 21.73 -19.54
C ASN A 443 -32.04 22.66 -18.65
N HIS A 444 -31.99 23.97 -18.86
CA HIS A 444 -32.88 24.92 -18.17
C HIS A 444 -33.59 25.86 -19.14
N THR A 445 -34.37 25.30 -20.07
CA THR A 445 -35.53 26.01 -20.62
C THR A 445 -36.53 25.01 -21.19
N THR A 446 -37.79 25.17 -20.78
CA THR A 446 -39.02 24.58 -21.36
C THR A 446 -39.40 23.13 -20.99
N ARG A 447 -40.04 22.98 -19.82
CA ARG A 447 -41.30 22.22 -19.73
C ARG A 447 -42.20 22.82 -18.65
N ALA A 448 -42.70 24.02 -18.94
CA ALA A 448 -43.89 24.53 -18.29
C ALA A 448 -45.11 23.85 -18.92
N ARG A 449 -45.92 23.22 -18.07
CA ARG A 449 -47.26 22.73 -18.37
C ARG A 449 -48.09 23.82 -19.04
N LYS A 450 -48.93 23.44 -20.00
CA LYS A 450 -50.23 24.08 -20.19
C LYS A 450 -51.34 23.03 -20.41
N PRO A 451 -52.56 23.31 -19.94
CA PRO A 451 -53.67 22.37 -19.85
C PRO A 451 -54.58 22.41 -21.07
N ALA A 452 -55.23 21.28 -21.34
CA ALA A 452 -56.60 21.15 -21.83
C ALA A 452 -57.05 19.72 -21.53
#